data_AF-A0A1M6J0H2-F1
#
_entry.id   AF-A0A1M6J0H2-F1
#
_cell.length_a   1.000
_cell.length_b   1.000
_cell.length_c   1.000
_cell.angle_alpha   90.00
_cell.angle_beta   90.00
_cell.angle_gamma   90.00
#
_symmetry.space_group_name_H-M   'P 1'
#
loop_
_entity.id
_entity.type
_entity.pdbx_description
1 polymer ?
#
loop_
_entity_poly.entity_id
_entity_poly.type
_entity_poly.pdbx_seq_one_letter_code
_entity_poly.pdbx_strand_id
1 'polypeptide(L)' 'MNKKTTICKICNCEIKNQEPRFYFPILPQWHDLSDLSQNILHVHCVKSIDSEREIGNSLARIVQDLAEKSKWVPFQS' A
#
# COMPACT_ATOMS: atom_id res chain seq x y z
N MET A 1 -15.38 0.57 -24.32
CA MET A 1 -14.83 0.24 -22.99
C MET A 1 -14.09 1.46 -22.47
N ASN A 2 -14.62 2.17 -21.47
CA ASN A 2 -13.90 3.26 -20.81
C ASN A 2 -12.74 2.65 -20.01
N LYS A 3 -11.51 2.75 -20.53
CA LYS A 3 -10.32 2.37 -19.76
C LYS A 3 -10.23 3.37 -18.60
N LYS A 4 -10.46 2.91 -17.37
CA LYS A 4 -10.17 3.71 -16.17
C LYS A 4 -8.66 3.90 -16.12
N THR A 5 -8.20 5.09 -16.50
CA THR A 5 -6.80 5.49 -16.39
C THR A 5 -6.41 5.48 -14.93
N THR A 6 -5.37 4.72 -14.57
CA THR A 6 -4.86 4.67 -13.20
C THR A 6 -3.71 5.68 -13.10
N ILE A 7 -3.82 6.65 -12.20
CA ILE A 7 -2.80 7.69 -12.00
C ILE A 7 -2.06 7.42 -10.69
N CYS A 8 -0.73 7.39 -10.75
CA CYS A 8 0.10 7.27 -9.56
C CYS A 8 0.09 8.60 -8.79
N LYS A 9 -0.30 8.58 -7.51
CA LYS A 9 -0.35 9.79 -6.68
C LYS A 9 1.00 10.39 -6.31
N ILE A 10 2.10 9.66 -6.48
CA ILE A 10 3.45 10.14 -6.15
C ILE A 10 4.01 10.99 -7.29
N CYS A 11 4.03 10.45 -8.52
CA CYS A 11 4.60 11.14 -9.68
C CYS A 11 3.55 11.82 -10.58
N ASN A 12 2.25 11.63 -10.30
CA ASN A 12 1.13 12.13 -11.08
C ASN A 12 1.10 11.64 -12.56
N CYS A 13 1.83 10.58 -12.87
CA CYS A 13 1.83 9.94 -14.19
C CYS A 13 0.85 8.77 -14.26
N GLU A 14 0.39 8.47 -15.48
CA GLU A 14 -0.40 7.27 -15.77
C GLU A 14 0.42 5.99 -15.54
N ILE A 15 -0.19 5.02 -14.86
CA ILE A 15 0.32 3.65 -14.69
C ILE A 15 -0.17 2.82 -15.87
N LYS A 16 0.71 2.51 -16.81
CA LYS A 16 0.37 1.74 -18.01
C LYS A 16 0.04 0.29 -17.64
N ASN A 17 -0.67 -0.41 -18.53
CA ASN A 17 -1.09 -1.80 -18.28
C ASN A 17 0.04 -2.80 -18.15
N GLN A 18 1.21 -2.53 -18.73
CA GLN A 18 2.36 -3.42 -18.68
C GLN A 18 3.38 -3.04 -17.59
N GLU A 19 3.13 -1.95 -16.84
CA GLU A 19 4.04 -1.49 -15.80
C GLU A 19 3.75 -2.17 -14.46
N PRO A 20 4.79 -2.47 -13.65
CA PRO A 20 4.62 -3.02 -12.31
C PRO A 20 3.81 -2.07 -11.41
N ARG A 21 2.80 -2.63 -10.74
CA ARG A 21 1.87 -1.89 -9.87
C ARG A 21 2.03 -2.33 -8.42
N PHE A 22 2.00 -1.35 -7.52
CA PHE A 22 1.88 -1.58 -6.09
C PHE A 22 0.46 -1.21 -5.66
N TYR A 23 -0.23 -2.16 -5.02
CA TYR A 23 -1.55 -1.94 -4.44
C TYR A 23 -1.38 -1.61 -2.97
N PHE A 24 -1.63 -0.35 -2.61
CA PHE A 24 -1.47 0.07 -1.22
C PHE A 24 -2.63 -0.48 -0.37
N PRO A 25 -2.35 -1.06 0.81
CA PRO A 25 -3.42 -1.53 1.69
C PRO A 25 -4.31 -0.38 2.15
N ILE A 26 -5.55 -0.72 2.50
CA ILE A 26 -6.46 0.24 3.13
C ILE A 26 -6.00 0.39 4.59
N LEU A 27 -5.64 1.62 4.97
CA LEU A 27 -5.20 1.96 6.31
C LEU A 27 -6.20 2.91 6.98
N PRO A 28 -6.34 2.86 8.31
CA PRO A 28 -7.14 3.84 9.04
C PRO A 28 -6.61 5.26 8.84
N GLN A 29 -7.49 6.26 8.90
CA GLN A 29 -7.13 7.67 8.68
C GLN A 29 -6.04 8.20 9.61
N TRP A 30 -5.94 7.64 10.82
CA TRP A 30 -4.93 8.02 11.81
C TRP A 30 -3.53 7.47 11.52
N HIS A 31 -3.37 6.55 10.55
CA HIS A 31 -2.06 6.00 10.20
C HIS A 31 -1.26 6.98 9.34
N ASP A 32 0.06 7.07 9.54
CA ASP A 32 0.97 7.99 8.83
C ASP A 32 1.10 7.75 7.31
N LEU A 33 0.48 6.68 6.81
CA LEU A 33 0.48 6.27 5.40
C LEU A 33 -0.95 6.21 4.84
N SER A 34 -1.92 6.78 5.56
CA SER A 34 -3.33 6.78 5.17
C SER A 34 -3.59 7.58 3.89
N ASP A 35 -2.75 8.58 3.60
CA ASP A 35 -2.74 9.34 2.35
C ASP A 35 -2.45 8.46 1.12
N LEU A 36 -1.66 7.40 1.30
CA LEU A 36 -1.38 6.42 0.25
C LEU A 36 -2.45 5.32 0.19
N SER A 37 -3.25 5.17 1.25
CA SER A 37 -4.29 4.15 1.31
C SER A 37 -5.32 4.34 0.20
N GLN A 38 -5.74 3.24 -0.42
CA GLN A 38 -6.65 3.20 -1.59
C GLN A 38 -6.04 3.61 -2.93
N ASN A 39 -4.72 3.87 -3.01
CA ASN A 39 -4.07 4.22 -4.27
C ASN A 39 -3.31 3.03 -4.88
N ILE A 40 -3.32 2.98 -6.21
CA ILE A 40 -2.39 2.15 -6.99
C ILE A 40 -1.20 3.04 -7.34
N LEU A 41 0.01 2.56 -7.06
CA LEU A 41 1.24 3.31 -7.21
C LEU A 41 2.20 2.58 -8.15
N HIS A 42 3.11 3.32 -8.80
CA HIS A 42 4.24 2.68 -9.45
C HIS A 42 5.15 2.06 -8.39
N VAL A 43 5.65 0.85 -8.67
CA VAL A 43 6.61 0.18 -7.78
C VAL A 43 7.88 1.04 -7.58
N HIS A 44 8.37 1.70 -8.62
CA HIS A 44 9.55 2.55 -8.51
C HIS A 44 9.30 3.80 -7.65
N CYS A 45 8.11 4.41 -7.75
CA CYS A 45 7.75 5.56 -6.92
C CYS A 45 7.64 5.18 -5.44
N VAL A 46 7.07 4.02 -5.14
CA VAL A 46 7.01 3.54 -3.74
C VAL A 46 8.42 3.31 -3.21
N LYS A 47 9.29 2.65 -3.99
CA LYS A 47 10.69 2.43 -3.60
C LYS A 47 11.48 3.72 -3.40
N SER A 48 11.24 4.76 -4.20
CA SER A 48 11.97 6.02 -4.09
C SER A 48 11.63 6.80 -2.82
N ILE A 49 10.39 6.70 -2.33
CA ILE A 49 9.96 7.37 -1.10
C ILE A 49 10.07 6.48 0.15
N ASP A 50 10.34 5.18 -0.03
CA ASP A 50 10.41 4.20 1.04
C ASP A 50 11.50 4.55 2.06
N SER A 51 12.65 5.04 1.61
CA SER A 51 13.76 5.43 2.49
C SER A 51 13.41 6.60 3.41
N GLU A 52 12.52 7.51 2.98
CA GLU A 52 12.14 8.69 3.75
C GLU A 52 10.91 8.44 4.63
N ARG A 53 9.95 7.65 4.12
CA ARG A 53 8.67 7.40 4.79
C ARG A 53 8.60 6.05 5.51
N GLU A 54 9.65 5.24 5.40
CA GLU A 54 9.74 3.90 6.01
C GLU A 54 8.52 3.03 5.72
N ILE A 55 8.06 3.01 4.46
CA ILE A 55 6.81 2.35 4.06
C ILE A 55 6.91 0.85 4.32
N GLY A 56 7.99 0.21 3.87
CA GLY A 56 8.22 -1.22 4.05
C GLY A 56 8.25 -1.62 5.52
N ASN A 57 8.95 -0.85 6.36
CA ASN A 57 9.02 -1.09 7.81
C ASN A 57 7.65 -0.95 8.47
N SER A 58 6.89 0.09 8.11
CA SER A 58 5.55 0.32 8.64
C SER A 58 4.60 -0.81 8.27
N LEU A 59 4.59 -1.23 7.00
CA LEU A 59 3.77 -2.35 6.54
C LEU A 59 4.17 -3.67 7.20
N ALA A 60 5.48 -3.91 7.39
CA ALA A 60 5.96 -5.10 8.09
C ALA A 60 5.50 -5.15 9.55
N ARG A 61 5.54 -4.01 10.27
CA ARG A 61 5.03 -3.91 11.65
C ARG A 61 3.54 -4.19 11.73
N ILE A 62 2.73 -3.66 10.81
CA ILE A 62 1.29 -3.95 10.76
C ILE A 62 1.05 -5.46 10.59
N VAL A 63 1.77 -6.10 9.68
CA VAL A 63 1.64 -7.55 9.43
C VAL A 63 2.06 -8.35 10.66
N GLN A 64 3.15 -7.96 11.32
CA GLN A 64 3.61 -8.61 12.55
C GLN A 64 2.56 -8.49 13.66
N ASP A 65 2.05 -7.28 13.93
CA ASP A 65 1.01 -7.04 14.94
C ASP A 65 -0.25 -7.89 14.65
N LEU A 66 -0.63 -7.99 13.38
CA LEU A 66 -1.76 -8.80 12.95
C LEU A 66 -1.50 -10.30 13.18
N ALA A 67 -0.30 -10.77 12.85
CA ALA A 67 0.12 -12.16 13.05
C ALA A 67 0.24 -12.53 14.54
N GLU A 68 0.65 -11.59 15.39
CA GLU A 68 0.68 -11.81 16.84
C GLU A 68 -0.72 -11.87 17.43
N LYS A 69 -1.62 -10.98 17.02
CA LYS A 69 -3.01 -10.96 17.50
C LYS A 69 -3.82 -12.16 16.98
N SER A 70 -3.59 -12.59 15.74
CA SER A 70 -4.32 -13.72 15.14
C SER A 70 -4.05 -15.06 15.83
N LYS A 71 -2.88 -15.24 16.46
CA LYS A 71 -2.58 -16.42 17.29
C LYS A 71 -3.55 -16.62 18.45
N TRP A 72 -4.20 -15.54 18.90
CA TRP A 72 -5.12 -15.54 20.03
C TRP A 72 -6.60 -15.54 19.63
N VAL A 73 -6.90 -15.49 18.33
CA VAL A 73 -8.27 -15.58 17.83
C VAL A 73 -8.57 -17.05 17.53
N PRO A 74 -9.49 -17.71 18.26
CA PRO A 74 -9.84 -19.09 17.96
C PRO A 74 -10.41 -19.16 16.54
N PHE A 75 -9.96 -20.16 15.78
CA PHE A 75 -10.47 -20.43 14.44
C PHE A 75 -11.96 -20.77 14.54
N GLN A 76 -12.83 -19.86 14.14
CA GLN A 76 -14.26 -20.14 14.02
C GLN A 76 -14.52 -20.62 12.60
N SER A 77 -14.63 -21.94 12.45
CA SER A 77 -15.10 -22.64 11.25
C SER A 77 -16.62 -22.62 11.15
#